data_AF-A0A2U0AGX3-F1
#
_entry.id   AF-A0A2U0AGX3-F1
#
_cell.length_a   1.000
_cell.length_b   1.000
_cell.length_c   1.000
_cell.angle_alpha   90.00
_cell.angle_beta   90.00
_cell.angle_gamma   90.00
#
_symmetry.space_group_name_H-M   'P 1'
#
loop_
_entity.id
_entity.type
_entity.pdbx_description
1 polymer ?
#
loop_
_entity_poly.entity_id
_entity_poly.type
_entity_poly.pdbx_seq_one_letter_code
_entity_poly.pdbx_strand_id
1 'polypeptide(L)'
;MRLSIWTLVSSCDAAWGASLAPITRFHTAWADRRISKLYKRVLKDGRNIGADTPADRLHELRKDCKKLRYLMEFFQSLYPKPAIRGLIKALKVILDNLGEFQDLEVQAKSLEDFGEQMLKEGAPASALMAMGILVGKLLERQQQARAEFVELFSAFSSESNQQAFKQLFGAA
;
A
#
# COMPACT_ATOMS: atom_id res chain seq x y z
N MET A 1 -26.97 -14.47 51.32
CA MET A 1 -27.31 -13.36 50.41
C MET A 1 -26.00 -12.64 50.05
N ARG A 2 -25.30 -13.12 49.02
CA ARG A 2 -23.93 -12.70 48.68
C ARG A 2 -24.05 -11.64 47.58
N LEU A 3 -23.86 -10.37 47.94
CA LEU A 3 -23.75 -9.27 46.98
C LEU A 3 -22.43 -9.44 46.22
N SER A 4 -22.54 -9.75 44.93
CA SER A 4 -21.41 -9.98 44.04
C SER A 4 -20.67 -8.67 43.78
N ILE A 5 -19.34 -8.71 43.88
CA ILE A 5 -18.37 -7.65 43.54
C ILE A 5 -18.54 -7.07 42.11
N TRP A 6 -19.39 -7.66 41.28
CA TRP A 6 -19.64 -7.28 39.89
C TRP A 6 -20.47 -6.01 39.68
N THR A 7 -21.24 -5.53 40.67
CA THR A 7 -22.05 -4.30 40.49
C THR A 7 -21.28 -3.00 40.73
N LEU A 8 -20.11 -3.03 41.39
CA LEU A 8 -19.27 -1.85 41.62
C LEU A 8 -18.25 -1.60 40.49
N VAL A 9 -17.86 -2.62 39.74
CA VAL A 9 -16.93 -2.47 38.59
C VAL A 9 -17.63 -1.84 37.38
N SER A 10 -18.93 -2.13 37.18
CA SER A 10 -19.68 -1.57 36.04
C SER A 10 -19.96 -0.06 36.13
N SER A 11 -19.79 0.55 37.31
CA SER A 11 -19.93 2.00 37.51
C SER A 11 -18.59 2.74 37.37
N CYS A 12 -17.46 2.01 37.40
CA CYS A 12 -16.12 2.59 37.25
C CYS A 12 -15.74 2.79 35.76
N ASP A 13 -16.21 1.94 34.84
CA ASP A 13 -15.92 2.07 33.40
C ASP A 13 -16.43 3.38 32.77
N ALA A 14 -17.51 3.96 33.31
CA ALA A 14 -18.07 5.22 32.83
C ALA A 14 -17.23 6.45 33.22
N ALA A 15 -16.55 6.41 34.37
CA ALA A 15 -15.78 7.54 34.90
C ALA A 15 -14.39 7.67 34.27
N TRP A 16 -13.80 6.58 33.78
CA TRP A 16 -12.47 6.60 33.13
C TRP A 16 -12.54 6.99 31.65
N GLY A 17 -13.68 6.72 30.98
CA GLY A 17 -13.90 7.09 29.58
C GLY A 17 -13.85 8.60 29.31
N ALA A 18 -14.28 9.43 30.28
CA ALA A 18 -14.26 10.88 30.16
C ALA A 18 -12.85 11.49 30.35
N SER A 19 -11.98 10.85 31.13
CA SER A 19 -10.61 11.32 31.43
C SER A 19 -9.61 11.02 30.31
N LEU A 20 -9.85 9.95 29.54
CA LEU A 20 -9.02 9.57 28.38
C LEU A 20 -9.46 10.25 27.08
N ALA A 21 -10.66 10.84 27.03
CA ALA A 21 -11.22 11.51 25.86
C ALA A 21 -10.35 12.62 25.26
N PRO A 22 -9.62 13.46 26.03
CA PRO A 22 -8.72 14.47 25.47
C PRO A 22 -7.56 13.81 24.72
N ILE A 23 -6.95 12.78 25.31
CA ILE A 23 -5.76 12.10 24.78
C ILE A 23 -6.11 11.36 23.49
N THR A 24 -7.18 10.57 23.50
CA THR A 24 -7.66 9.85 22.28
C THR A 24 -8.04 10.81 21.16
N ARG A 25 -8.65 11.96 21.46
CA ARG A 25 -9.00 12.99 20.47
C ARG A 25 -7.77 13.62 19.80
N PHE A 26 -6.68 13.84 20.54
CA PHE A 26 -5.41 14.33 19.96
C PHE A 26 -4.76 13.28 19.04
N HIS A 27 -4.75 12.01 19.44
CA HIS A 27 -4.18 10.93 18.62
C HIS A 27 -4.94 10.73 17.31
N THR A 28 -6.27 10.77 17.33
CA THR A 28 -7.09 10.66 16.11
C THR A 28 -6.85 11.85 15.17
N ALA A 29 -6.86 13.09 15.68
CA ALA A 29 -6.62 14.27 14.85
C ALA A 29 -5.20 14.32 14.23
N TRP A 30 -4.20 13.74 14.90
CA TRP A 30 -2.86 13.57 14.32
C TRP A 30 -2.86 12.49 13.23
N ALA A 31 -3.47 11.32 13.52
CA ALA A 31 -3.57 10.21 12.58
C ALA A 31 -4.30 10.63 11.30
N ASP A 32 -5.45 11.30 11.43
CA ASP A 32 -6.26 11.83 10.32
C ASP A 32 -5.44 12.74 9.41
N ARG A 33 -4.74 13.73 9.99
CA ARG A 33 -3.89 14.65 9.23
C ARG A 33 -2.76 13.92 8.51
N ARG A 34 -2.11 12.96 9.18
CA ARG A 34 -0.98 12.23 8.61
C ARG A 34 -1.42 11.29 7.47
N ILE A 35 -2.50 10.54 7.69
CA ILE A 35 -3.10 9.62 6.70
C ILE A 35 -3.63 10.42 5.51
N SER A 36 -4.40 11.48 5.75
CA SER A 36 -4.91 12.36 4.68
C SER A 36 -3.81 12.99 3.85
N LYS A 37 -2.73 13.48 4.46
CA LYS A 37 -1.58 14.06 3.74
C LYS A 37 -0.91 13.03 2.84
N LEU A 38 -0.72 11.82 3.33
CA LEU A 38 -0.07 10.76 2.57
C LEU A 38 -0.98 10.21 1.46
N TYR A 39 -2.27 10.03 1.73
CA TYR A 39 -3.25 9.65 0.72
C TYR A 39 -3.31 10.66 -0.44
N LYS A 40 -3.34 11.97 -0.15
CA LYS A 40 -3.28 13.01 -1.19
C LYS A 40 -2.01 12.92 -2.03
N ARG A 41 -0.87 12.58 -1.42
CA ARG A 41 0.38 12.37 -2.15
C ARG A 41 0.29 11.14 -3.06
N VAL A 42 -0.20 10.00 -2.54
CA VAL A 42 -0.44 8.79 -3.35
C VAL A 42 -1.35 9.09 -4.54
N LEU A 43 -2.44 9.85 -4.33
CA LEU A 43 -3.32 10.29 -5.41
C LEU A 43 -2.59 11.15 -6.46
N LYS A 44 -1.82 12.13 -6.00
CA LYS A 44 -1.07 13.02 -6.89
C LYS A 44 -0.05 12.25 -7.71
N ASP A 45 0.75 11.41 -7.07
CA ASP A 45 1.87 10.73 -7.72
C ASP A 45 1.36 9.59 -8.61
N GLY A 46 0.35 8.83 -8.17
CA GLY A 46 -0.25 7.76 -8.97
C GLY A 46 -0.98 8.25 -10.22
N ARG A 47 -1.59 9.45 -10.21
CA ARG A 47 -2.20 10.07 -11.40
C ARG A 47 -1.17 10.43 -12.49
N ASN A 48 0.10 10.55 -12.12
CA ASN A 48 1.18 10.88 -13.06
C ASN A 48 1.91 9.65 -13.59
N ILE A 49 1.46 8.43 -13.23
CA ILE A 49 2.02 7.20 -13.78
C ILE A 49 1.35 6.90 -15.12
N GLY A 50 2.16 6.70 -16.15
CA GLY A 50 1.75 6.26 -17.48
C GLY A 50 2.80 5.37 -18.14
N ALA A 51 2.66 5.14 -19.44
CA ALA A 51 3.53 4.29 -20.24
C ALA A 51 5.01 4.71 -20.15
N ASP A 52 5.29 6.01 -20.33
CA ASP A 52 6.66 6.54 -20.40
C ASP A 52 7.25 6.93 -19.04
N THR A 53 6.56 6.61 -17.94
CA THR A 53 7.01 7.01 -16.62
C THR A 53 8.22 6.15 -16.17
N PRO A 54 9.32 6.75 -15.68
CA PRO A 54 10.46 5.97 -15.19
C PRO A 54 10.05 4.98 -14.09
N ALA A 55 10.65 3.78 -14.09
CA ALA A 55 10.38 2.72 -13.11
C ALA A 55 10.53 3.22 -11.65
N ASP A 56 11.52 4.07 -11.40
CA ASP A 56 11.76 4.71 -10.09
C ASP A 56 10.54 5.45 -9.53
N ARG A 57 9.68 6.01 -10.39
CA ARG A 57 8.44 6.68 -9.91
C ARG A 57 7.43 5.67 -9.37
N LEU A 58 7.32 4.49 -9.97
CA LEU A 58 6.48 3.41 -9.46
C LEU A 58 7.07 2.86 -8.15
N HIS A 59 8.40 2.77 -8.05
CA HIS A 59 9.09 2.40 -6.80
C HIS A 59 8.83 3.38 -5.66
N GLU A 60 8.93 4.69 -5.91
CA GLU A 60 8.62 5.71 -4.91
C GLU A 60 7.14 5.69 -4.52
N LEU A 61 6.24 5.54 -5.49
CA LEU A 61 4.81 5.38 -5.22
C LEU A 61 4.54 4.17 -4.33
N ARG A 62 5.18 3.03 -4.61
CA ARG A 62 5.06 1.82 -3.78
C ARG A 62 5.50 2.08 -2.34
N LYS A 63 6.61 2.79 -2.13
CA LYS A 63 7.07 3.16 -0.78
C LYS A 63 6.02 4.00 -0.06
N ASP A 64 5.39 4.96 -0.74
CA ASP A 64 4.35 5.80 -0.14
C ASP A 64 3.04 5.04 0.12
N CYS A 65 2.64 4.12 -0.76
CA CYS A 65 1.54 3.20 -0.51
C CYS A 65 1.79 2.30 0.71
N LYS A 66 3.03 1.78 0.88
CA LYS A 66 3.39 0.98 2.07
C LYS A 66 3.30 1.81 3.34
N LYS A 67 3.84 3.03 3.33
CA LYS A 67 3.74 3.96 4.46
C LYS A 67 2.28 4.25 4.81
N LEU A 68 1.41 4.44 3.81
CA LEU A 68 -0.02 4.67 4.01
C LEU A 68 -0.69 3.47 4.67
N ARG A 69 -0.42 2.27 4.15
CA ARG A 69 -0.94 1.02 4.72
C ARG A 69 -0.49 0.84 6.17
N TYR A 70 0.78 1.04 6.47
CA TYR A 70 1.31 0.90 7.83
C TYR A 70 0.66 1.88 8.80
N LEU A 71 0.45 3.13 8.40
CA LEU A 71 -0.27 4.10 9.23
C LEU A 71 -1.72 3.66 9.48
N MET A 72 -2.43 3.23 8.43
CA MET A 72 -3.81 2.76 8.56
C MET A 72 -3.92 1.52 9.45
N GLU A 73 -3.03 0.53 9.29
CA GLU A 73 -3.00 -0.68 10.11
C GLU A 73 -2.64 -0.37 11.58
N PHE A 74 -1.71 0.55 11.81
CA PHE A 74 -1.30 0.97 13.15
C PHE A 74 -2.42 1.70 13.90
N PHE A 75 -3.10 2.64 13.24
CA PHE A 75 -4.19 3.40 13.86
C PHE A 75 -5.57 2.77 13.70
N GLN A 76 -5.69 1.55 13.18
CA GLN A 76 -6.98 0.95 12.84
C GLN A 76 -7.96 0.84 14.01
N SER A 77 -7.46 0.78 15.25
CA SER A 77 -8.28 0.73 16.46
C SER A 77 -9.04 2.03 16.74
N LEU A 78 -8.61 3.16 16.14
CA LEU A 78 -9.26 4.47 16.28
C LEU A 78 -10.47 4.64 15.35
N TYR A 79 -10.69 3.71 14.42
CA TYR A 79 -11.68 3.84 13.35
C TYR A 79 -12.66 2.64 13.33
N PRO A 80 -13.86 2.82 12.75
CA PRO A 80 -14.77 1.71 12.49
C PRO A 80 -14.09 0.61 11.66
N LYS A 81 -13.94 -0.58 12.25
CA LYS A 81 -13.21 -1.72 11.64
C LYS A 81 -13.65 -2.03 10.21
N PRO A 82 -14.96 -2.08 9.87
CA PRO A 82 -15.38 -2.38 8.50
C PRO A 82 -14.89 -1.34 7.48
N ALA A 83 -14.99 -0.05 7.84
CA ALA A 83 -14.61 1.05 6.96
C ALA A 83 -13.10 1.06 6.67
N ILE A 84 -12.27 1.01 7.72
CA ILE A 84 -10.81 1.07 7.52
C ILE A 84 -10.29 -0.18 6.80
N ARG A 85 -10.83 -1.37 7.10
CA ARG A 85 -10.45 -2.61 6.41
C ARG A 85 -10.79 -2.58 4.93
N GLY A 86 -11.93 -1.97 4.55
CA GLY A 86 -12.30 -1.75 3.16
C GLY A 86 -11.25 -0.93 2.41
N LEU A 87 -10.80 0.19 3.00
CA LEU A 87 -9.79 1.04 2.39
C LEU A 87 -8.40 0.38 2.35
N ILE A 88 -8.01 -0.36 3.40
CA ILE A 88 -6.76 -1.14 3.41
C ILE A 88 -6.79 -2.21 2.30
N LYS A 89 -7.94 -2.86 2.09
CA LYS A 89 -8.11 -3.85 1.02
C LYS A 89 -7.98 -3.21 -0.36
N ALA A 90 -8.58 -2.04 -0.58
CA ALA A 90 -8.43 -1.30 -1.83
C ALA A 90 -6.97 -0.90 -2.09
N LEU A 91 -6.26 -0.40 -1.07
CA LEU A 91 -4.85 -0.07 -1.16
C LEU A 91 -3.97 -1.32 -1.41
N LYS A 92 -4.34 -2.48 -0.86
CA LYS A 92 -3.62 -3.72 -1.09
C LYS A 92 -3.58 -4.11 -2.57
N VAL A 93 -4.68 -3.94 -3.30
CA VAL A 93 -4.73 -4.24 -4.74
C VAL A 93 -3.66 -3.45 -5.51
N ILE A 94 -3.49 -2.17 -5.18
CA ILE A 94 -2.43 -1.32 -5.76
C ILE A 94 -1.04 -1.80 -5.36
N LEU A 95 -0.86 -2.15 -4.08
CA LEU A 95 0.42 -2.65 -3.56
C LEU A 95 0.84 -3.98 -4.18
N ASP A 96 -0.10 -4.87 -4.46
CA ASP A 96 0.17 -6.18 -5.07
C ASP A 96 0.65 -5.98 -6.52
N ASN A 97 -0.02 -5.14 -7.31
CA ASN A 97 0.42 -4.79 -8.67
C ASN A 97 1.78 -4.05 -8.71
N LEU A 98 1.98 -3.05 -7.85
CA LEU A 98 3.28 -2.37 -7.75
C LEU A 98 4.39 -3.31 -7.25
N GLY A 99 4.04 -4.31 -6.45
CA GLY A 99 4.94 -5.38 -6.02
C GLY A 99 5.38 -6.23 -7.19
N GLU A 100 4.43 -6.72 -7.98
CA GLU A 100 4.70 -7.50 -9.19
C GLU A 100 5.60 -6.74 -10.17
N PHE A 101 5.29 -5.46 -10.46
CA PHE A 101 6.12 -4.62 -11.32
C PHE A 101 7.60 -4.57 -10.86
N GLN A 102 7.83 -4.31 -9.57
CA GLN A 102 9.16 -4.22 -9.00
C GLN A 102 9.87 -5.59 -9.00
N ASP A 103 9.15 -6.66 -8.65
CA ASP A 103 9.71 -8.00 -8.57
C ASP A 103 10.17 -8.49 -9.96
N LEU A 104 9.43 -8.15 -11.02
CA LEU A 104 9.80 -8.45 -12.40
C LEU A 104 11.06 -7.70 -12.85
N GLU A 105 11.22 -6.44 -12.43
CA GLU A 105 12.42 -5.65 -12.71
C GLU A 105 13.66 -6.27 -12.08
N VAL A 106 13.56 -6.65 -10.81
CA VAL A 106 14.67 -7.28 -10.06
C VAL A 106 15.00 -8.65 -10.67
N GLN A 107 13.99 -9.43 -11.06
CA GLN A 107 14.20 -10.73 -11.71
C GLN A 107 14.86 -10.59 -13.08
N ALA A 108 14.41 -9.65 -13.91
CA ALA A 108 15.01 -9.38 -15.22
C ALA A 108 16.49 -9.00 -15.06
N LYS A 109 16.79 -8.06 -14.15
CA LYS A 109 18.16 -7.64 -13.88
C LYS A 109 19.03 -8.79 -13.37
N SER A 110 18.50 -9.63 -12.49
CA SER A 110 19.22 -10.79 -11.96
C SER A 110 19.57 -11.81 -13.06
N LEU A 111 18.66 -12.02 -14.04
CA LEU A 111 18.93 -12.89 -15.18
C LEU A 111 19.91 -12.28 -16.19
N GLU A 112 19.88 -10.96 -16.39
CA GLU A 112 20.89 -10.26 -17.20
C GLU A 112 22.29 -10.44 -16.59
N ASP A 113 22.44 -10.18 -15.30
CA ASP A 113 23.72 -10.32 -14.59
C ASP A 113 24.22 -11.77 -14.63
N PHE A 114 23.31 -12.74 -14.50
CA PHE A 114 23.65 -14.16 -14.65
C PHE A 114 24.04 -14.53 -16.08
N GLY A 115 23.36 -13.99 -17.10
CA GLY A 115 23.71 -14.17 -18.51
C GLY A 115 25.10 -13.61 -18.84
N GLU A 116 25.46 -12.45 -18.27
CA GLU A 116 26.82 -11.90 -18.39
C GLU A 116 27.88 -12.81 -17.76
N GLN A 117 27.58 -13.41 -16.61
CA GLN A 117 28.46 -14.38 -15.97
C GLN A 117 28.63 -15.63 -16.86
N MET A 118 27.53 -16.20 -17.36
CA MET A 118 27.55 -17.36 -18.26
C MET A 118 28.40 -17.10 -19.51
N LEU A 119 28.30 -15.89 -20.09
CA LEU A 119 29.11 -15.50 -21.23
C LEU A 119 30.61 -15.51 -20.90
N LYS A 120 31.00 -14.97 -19.73
CA LYS A 120 32.41 -14.98 -19.27
C LYS A 120 32.93 -16.39 -19.02
N GLU A 121 32.07 -17.30 -18.58
CA GLU A 121 32.38 -18.71 -18.33
C GLU A 121 32.34 -19.58 -19.60
N GLY A 122 32.05 -19.00 -20.77
CA GLY A 122 32.07 -19.72 -22.05
C GLY A 122 30.83 -20.56 -22.30
N ALA A 123 29.67 -20.17 -21.74
CA ALA A 123 28.40 -20.85 -22.00
C ALA A 123 28.05 -20.88 -23.50
N PRO A 124 27.39 -21.94 -23.98
CA PRO A 124 27.01 -22.05 -25.38
C PRO A 124 25.99 -20.97 -25.76
N ALA A 125 26.01 -20.56 -27.02
CA ALA A 125 25.09 -19.54 -27.55
C ALA A 125 23.61 -19.88 -27.32
N SER A 126 23.23 -21.16 -27.36
CA SER A 126 21.87 -21.62 -27.07
C SER A 126 21.41 -21.27 -25.65
N ALA A 127 22.30 -21.34 -24.66
CA ALA A 127 21.98 -20.98 -23.29
C ALA A 127 21.81 -19.47 -23.12
N LEU A 128 22.67 -18.66 -23.76
CA LEU A 128 22.56 -17.21 -23.77
C LEU A 128 21.28 -16.73 -24.47
N MET A 129 20.90 -17.37 -25.59
CA MET A 129 19.63 -17.09 -26.27
C MET A 129 18.42 -17.42 -25.38
N ALA A 130 18.46 -18.54 -24.66
CA ALA A 130 17.40 -18.90 -23.71
C ALA A 130 17.27 -17.85 -22.59
N MET A 131 18.39 -17.35 -22.04
CA MET A 131 18.37 -16.27 -21.05
C MET A 131 17.76 -14.99 -21.61
N GLY A 132 18.14 -14.58 -22.82
CA GLY A 132 17.55 -13.42 -23.49
C GLY A 132 16.03 -13.54 -23.68
N ILE A 133 15.54 -14.73 -24.05
CA ILE A 133 14.09 -14.99 -24.16
C ILE A 133 13.40 -14.86 -22.78
N LEU A 134 14.01 -15.37 -21.71
CA LEU A 134 13.46 -15.27 -20.36
C LEU A 134 13.40 -13.82 -19.89
N VAL A 135 14.48 -13.05 -20.06
CA VAL A 135 14.50 -11.60 -19.77
C VAL A 135 13.41 -10.88 -20.56
N GLY A 136 13.29 -11.15 -21.86
CA GLY A 136 12.26 -10.56 -22.70
C GLY A 136 10.84 -10.80 -22.17
N LYS A 137 10.53 -12.03 -21.74
CA LYS A 137 9.23 -12.37 -21.13
C LYS A 137 8.97 -11.63 -19.82
N LEU A 138 9.98 -11.47 -18.97
CA LEU A 138 9.85 -10.72 -17.72
C LEU A 138 9.57 -9.24 -17.98
N LEU A 139 10.29 -8.64 -18.94
CA LEU A 139 10.08 -7.24 -19.34
C LEU A 139 8.70 -7.03 -19.97
N GLU A 140 8.22 -7.97 -20.79
CA GLU A 140 6.85 -7.93 -21.33
C GLU A 140 5.80 -7.96 -20.22
N ARG A 141 5.93 -8.89 -19.25
CA ARG A 141 5.01 -8.95 -18.10
C ARG A 141 5.12 -7.69 -17.24
N GLN A 142 6.30 -7.10 -17.10
CA GLN A 142 6.51 -5.86 -16.35
C GLN A 142 5.72 -4.70 -17.01
N GLN A 143 5.78 -4.58 -18.33
CA GLN A 143 5.00 -3.58 -19.06
C GLN A 143 3.49 -3.81 -18.95
N GLN A 144 3.06 -5.07 -18.96
CA GLN A 144 1.66 -5.41 -18.72
C GLN A 144 1.21 -5.03 -17.30
N ALA A 145 2.02 -5.29 -16.26
CA ALA A 145 1.73 -4.88 -14.90
C ALA A 145 1.61 -3.35 -14.76
N ARG A 146 2.45 -2.59 -15.48
CA ARG A 146 2.34 -1.12 -15.59
C ARG A 146 1.04 -0.68 -16.27
N ALA A 147 0.61 -1.36 -17.34
CA ALA A 147 -0.64 -1.04 -17.99
C ALA A 147 -1.84 -1.31 -17.07
N GLU A 148 -1.83 -2.44 -16.36
CA GLU A 148 -2.84 -2.82 -15.36
C GLU A 148 -2.93 -1.81 -14.21
N PHE A 149 -1.80 -1.20 -13.81
CA PHE A 149 -1.76 -0.18 -12.77
C PHE A 149 -2.76 0.95 -13.04
N VAL A 150 -2.88 1.41 -14.30
CA VAL A 150 -3.74 2.56 -14.65
C VAL A 150 -5.20 2.27 -14.30
N GLU A 151 -5.71 1.10 -14.67
CA GLU A 151 -7.08 0.67 -14.39
C GLU A 151 -7.31 0.44 -12.89
N LEU A 152 -6.39 -0.28 -12.25
CA LEU A 152 -6.47 -0.54 -10.81
C LEU A 152 -6.45 0.78 -10.01
N PHE A 153 -5.59 1.72 -10.42
CA PHE A 153 -5.47 3.02 -9.77
C PHE A 153 -6.66 3.92 -10.03
N SER A 154 -7.30 3.84 -11.21
CA SER A 154 -8.58 4.50 -11.49
C SER A 154 -9.67 4.03 -10.52
N ALA A 155 -9.78 2.72 -10.30
CA ALA A 155 -10.71 2.16 -9.31
C ALA A 155 -10.37 2.62 -7.87
N PHE A 156 -9.09 2.58 -7.48
CA PHE A 156 -8.64 3.06 -6.17
C PHE A 156 -8.90 4.55 -5.94
N SER A 157 -8.70 5.37 -6.98
CA SER A 157 -8.88 6.82 -6.96
C SER A 157 -10.29 7.28 -7.37
N SER A 158 -11.25 6.36 -7.47
CA SER A 158 -12.66 6.67 -7.73
C SER A 158 -13.25 7.66 -6.72
N GLU A 159 -14.28 8.40 -7.12
CA GLU A 159 -14.95 9.37 -6.23
C GLU A 159 -15.49 8.72 -4.95
N SER A 160 -16.04 7.51 -5.06
CA SER A 160 -16.54 6.73 -3.91
C SER A 160 -15.43 6.47 -2.89
N ASN A 161 -14.26 5.99 -3.33
CA ASN A 161 -13.13 5.77 -2.45
C ASN A 161 -12.58 7.09 -1.87
N GLN A 162 -12.47 8.15 -2.68
CA GLN A 162 -12.03 9.46 -2.20
C GLN A 162 -12.97 10.02 -1.13
N GLN A 163 -14.29 9.84 -1.29
CA GLN A 163 -15.30 10.22 -0.30
C GLN A 163 -15.17 9.37 0.96
N ALA A 164 -14.99 8.05 0.84
CA ALA A 164 -14.78 7.17 2.00
C ALA A 164 -13.51 7.53 2.79
N PHE A 165 -12.39 7.85 2.10
CA PHE A 165 -11.17 8.36 2.75
C PHE A 165 -11.43 9.70 3.45
N LYS A 166 -12.18 10.62 2.82
CA LYS A 166 -12.53 11.91 3.41
C LYS A 166 -13.47 11.77 4.60
N GLN A 167 -14.42 10.84 4.57
CA GLN A 167 -15.33 10.58 5.69
C GLN A 167 -14.60 9.97 6.88
N LEU A 168 -13.62 9.10 6.62
CA LEU A 168 -12.92 8.36 7.67
C LEU A 168 -11.76 9.15 8.29
N PHE A 169 -11.04 9.95 7.49
CA PHE A 169 -9.82 10.65 7.89
C PHE A 169 -9.86 12.15 7.65
N GLY A 170 -10.99 12.69 7.17
CA GLY A 170 -11.18 14.12 7.01
C GLY A 170 -11.14 14.78 8.37
N ALA A 171 -10.23 15.72 8.55
CA ALA A 171 -10.16 16.50 9.78
C ALA A 171 -11.52 17.16 10.04
N ALA A 172 -12.05 16.94 11.26
CA ALA A 172 -13.06 17.80 11.83
C ALA A 172 -12.51 19.21 12.06
#